data_AF-A0A2N0BPI6-F1
#
_entry.id   AF-A0A2N0BPI6-F1
#
_cell.length_a   1.000
_cell.length_b   1.000
_cell.length_c   1.000
_cell.angle_alpha   90.00
_cell.angle_beta   90.00
_cell.angle_gamma   90.00
#
_symmetry.space_group_name_H-M   'P 1'
#
loop_
_entity.id
_entity.type
_entity.pdbx_description
1 polymer ?
#
loop_
_entity_poly.entity_id
_entity_poly.type
_entity_poly.pdbx_seq_one_letter_code
_entity_poly.pdbx_strand_id
1 'polypeptide(L)'
;MIRRTFKYFFIPVFFSVFISWNPLRPIKNFLFRSLPSEEASIPQAIPKPSVDSSGKVSFSFPFHVPPGAGDTVPNLSLSYHSSQGNSFAGKGFALGGIPAIRLNPAFGFVGNSDRFVSDLGGELLPLSGGNFVFKSDSSLRVRKDADGSWLVEDKNGVSFRFGSGSNSKLFASAPDSAVVTAWGLSQVRDKFGNGYDISYDAAGLSNGVLLPSLITYARGNARIVFSYSAQSSGYAPLLFQSFSRSTLNRFLSGIEVFALDESGSEVQTEEYSFSYVRDNGSFLLSRLDRENFAPISFEYSANSNGVLASATRNRSALDSFALTFRSIQEGLQGAYDTGVLACACTADAGCMATVGPAAIALCNSSIENVWETYVNGVETSFAGALDLNGDGIVEYVRILGPKDNQRFFVTDLKNAGNVSPSSLPATSTAVGPVLNLTTQGRIFPGDFNGDGAADFLFFEKPGNPLRILWGPNLNSTFVNGVNGVVSTTADRRGRHFVADLNGDGRSDFIQADAALGLDVFLSTGSNLVYSQKLIFDDFGLEFHLFADMDRNGVPDFIRLDGPAGFETFDRFSFAGESLFERRFAVRRRHRSF
;
A
#
# COMPACT_ATOMS: atom_id res chain seq x y z
N MET A 1 -31.67 -16.02 -122.75
CA MET A 1 -31.34 -16.68 -121.46
C MET A 1 -30.38 -15.73 -120.75
N ILE A 2 -30.61 -15.12 -119.60
CA ILE A 2 -31.45 -15.37 -118.42
C ILE A 2 -31.96 -14.01 -117.89
N ARG A 3 -33.19 -14.05 -117.38
CA ARG A 3 -34.02 -12.99 -116.80
C ARG A 3 -33.66 -12.77 -115.32
N ARG A 4 -33.71 -11.50 -114.87
CA ARG A 4 -34.50 -10.94 -113.73
C ARG A 4 -34.52 -11.76 -112.40
N THR A 5 -34.42 -11.23 -111.17
CA THR A 5 -34.98 -10.00 -110.57
C THR A 5 -34.58 -9.94 -109.08
N PHE A 6 -34.60 -8.72 -108.52
CA PHE A 6 -34.54 -8.35 -107.09
C PHE A 6 -35.50 -9.12 -106.15
N LYS A 7 -35.13 -9.31 -104.87
CA LYS A 7 -35.80 -8.78 -103.63
C LYS A 7 -35.29 -9.36 -102.30
N TYR A 8 -35.38 -8.49 -101.27
CA TYR A 8 -35.15 -8.56 -99.81
C TYR A 8 -35.32 -9.90 -99.05
N PHE A 9 -34.61 -10.06 -97.93
CA PHE A 9 -35.08 -10.91 -96.82
C PHE A 9 -34.73 -10.41 -95.41
N PHE A 10 -35.66 -10.70 -94.51
CA PHE A 10 -35.87 -10.31 -93.12
C PHE A 10 -35.05 -11.13 -92.10
N ILE A 11 -34.92 -10.58 -90.88
CA ILE A 11 -34.29 -11.13 -89.66
C ILE A 11 -35.07 -12.34 -89.09
N PRO A 12 -34.41 -13.22 -88.30
CA PRO A 12 -35.00 -13.56 -87.00
C PRO A 12 -34.00 -13.59 -85.82
N VAL A 13 -34.54 -13.25 -84.66
CA VAL A 13 -33.98 -13.21 -83.31
C VAL A 13 -33.73 -14.62 -82.78
N PHE A 14 -32.59 -14.85 -82.10
CA PHE A 14 -32.34 -16.04 -81.27
C PHE A 14 -32.12 -15.63 -79.81
N PHE A 15 -32.95 -16.19 -78.93
CA PHE A 15 -32.84 -16.14 -77.48
C PHE A 15 -31.67 -17.03 -77.02
N SER A 16 -30.77 -16.51 -76.16
CA SER A 16 -29.75 -17.32 -75.49
C SER A 16 -29.73 -17.04 -73.99
N VAL A 17 -30.06 -18.10 -73.23
CA VAL A 17 -30.12 -18.20 -71.78
C VAL A 17 -28.72 -18.00 -71.18
N PHE A 18 -28.59 -17.04 -70.26
CA PHE A 18 -27.38 -16.87 -69.44
C PHE A 18 -27.34 -17.93 -68.34
N ILE A 19 -26.53 -18.97 -68.53
CA ILE A 19 -26.06 -19.82 -67.44
C ILE A 19 -24.79 -19.16 -66.88
N SER A 20 -24.90 -18.54 -65.71
CA SER A 20 -23.78 -17.99 -64.94
C SER A 20 -22.99 -19.11 -64.26
N TRP A 21 -22.26 -19.90 -65.05
CA TRP A 21 -21.31 -20.86 -64.50
C TRP A 21 -20.01 -20.11 -64.15
N ASN A 22 -19.83 -19.86 -62.85
CA ASN A 22 -18.62 -19.26 -62.30
C ASN A 22 -17.68 -20.41 -61.88
N PRO A 23 -16.64 -20.76 -62.67
CA PRO A 23 -15.86 -22.00 -62.50
C PRO A 23 -14.93 -22.00 -61.28
N LEU A 24 -14.98 -20.97 -60.44
CA LEU A 24 -14.10 -20.78 -59.28
C LEU A 24 -14.62 -21.36 -57.96
N ARG A 25 -15.88 -21.82 -57.89
CA ARG A 25 -16.45 -22.44 -56.66
C ARG A 25 -15.78 -23.77 -56.24
N PRO A 26 -15.46 -24.72 -57.13
CA PRO A 26 -14.83 -25.96 -56.71
C PRO A 26 -13.34 -25.81 -56.34
N ILE A 27 -12.66 -24.78 -56.86
CA ILE A 27 -11.23 -24.51 -56.54
C ILE A 27 -11.09 -23.90 -55.14
N LYS A 28 -12.02 -23.03 -54.70
CA LYS A 28 -12.04 -22.56 -53.29
C LYS A 28 -12.19 -23.72 -52.30
N ASN A 29 -13.11 -24.65 -52.55
CA ASN A 29 -13.33 -25.80 -51.65
C ASN A 29 -12.15 -26.79 -51.63
N PHE A 30 -11.35 -26.86 -52.69
CA PHE A 30 -10.14 -27.70 -52.74
C PHE A 30 -8.94 -27.04 -52.04
N LEU A 31 -8.78 -25.72 -52.15
CA LEU A 31 -7.72 -24.97 -51.46
C LEU A 31 -7.93 -24.90 -49.93
N PHE A 32 -9.18 -24.95 -49.44
CA PHE A 32 -9.47 -24.98 -48.00
C PHE A 32 -9.35 -26.38 -47.35
N ARG A 33 -9.16 -27.46 -48.13
CA ARG A 33 -9.03 -28.83 -47.60
C ARG A 33 -7.61 -29.39 -47.55
N SER A 34 -6.62 -28.63 -47.99
CA SER A 34 -5.22 -29.09 -48.14
C SER A 34 -4.21 -28.33 -47.27
N LEU A 35 -4.66 -27.48 -46.35
CA LEU A 35 -3.79 -26.98 -45.28
C LEU A 35 -3.70 -28.05 -44.18
N PRO A 36 -2.50 -28.48 -43.76
CA PRO A 36 -2.37 -29.26 -42.54
C PRO A 36 -2.94 -28.42 -41.39
N SER A 37 -3.78 -29.05 -40.57
CA SER A 37 -4.42 -28.46 -39.39
C SER A 37 -3.43 -28.32 -38.22
N GLU A 38 -2.33 -27.61 -38.43
CA GLU A 38 -1.74 -26.82 -37.35
C GLU A 38 -2.49 -25.50 -37.36
N GLU A 39 -3.31 -25.25 -36.34
CA GLU A 39 -3.84 -23.91 -36.08
C GLU A 39 -2.65 -22.96 -35.90
N ALA A 40 -2.23 -22.30 -36.98
CA ALA A 40 -1.29 -21.21 -36.91
C ALA A 40 -2.01 -20.06 -36.20
N SER A 41 -1.78 -19.94 -34.89
CA SER A 41 -2.34 -18.88 -34.07
C SER A 41 -1.97 -17.52 -34.63
N ILE A 42 -2.94 -16.60 -34.66
CA ILE A 42 -2.72 -15.25 -35.19
C ILE A 42 -1.79 -14.52 -34.21
N PRO A 43 -0.67 -13.92 -34.66
CA PRO A 43 0.22 -13.18 -33.77
C PRO A 43 -0.52 -12.02 -33.09
N GLN A 44 -0.51 -12.01 -31.75
CA GLN A 44 -1.10 -10.94 -30.95
C GLN A 44 -0.11 -9.80 -30.75
N ALA A 45 -0.58 -8.56 -30.90
CA ALA A 45 0.26 -7.39 -30.68
C ALA A 45 0.61 -7.26 -29.18
N ILE A 46 1.91 -7.25 -28.88
CA ILE A 46 2.39 -7.05 -27.51
C ILE A 46 2.25 -5.56 -27.14
N PRO A 47 1.67 -5.23 -25.96
CA PRO A 47 1.63 -3.87 -25.47
C PRO A 47 3.03 -3.26 -25.38
N LYS A 48 3.20 -2.03 -25.86
CA LYS A 48 4.46 -1.31 -25.67
C LYS A 48 4.50 -0.74 -24.26
N PRO A 49 5.51 -1.11 -23.43
CA PRO A 49 5.66 -0.50 -22.12
C PRO A 49 6.13 0.96 -22.26
N SER A 50 5.58 1.81 -21.41
CA SER A 50 6.00 3.19 -21.18
C SER A 50 6.52 3.35 -19.76
N VAL A 51 7.43 4.29 -19.55
CA VAL A 51 7.93 4.67 -18.23
C VAL A 51 7.45 6.09 -17.96
N ASP A 52 6.79 6.29 -16.82
CA ASP A 52 6.34 7.61 -16.40
C ASP A 52 7.47 8.45 -15.76
N SER A 53 7.17 9.69 -15.42
CA SER A 53 8.13 10.59 -14.76
C SER A 53 8.59 10.12 -13.37
N SER A 54 7.88 9.16 -12.76
CA SER A 54 8.24 8.53 -11.49
C SER A 54 9.08 7.25 -11.66
N GLY A 55 9.49 6.94 -12.89
CA GLY A 55 10.28 5.75 -13.22
C GLY A 55 9.47 4.45 -13.15
N LYS A 56 8.13 4.52 -13.13
CA LYS A 56 7.26 3.36 -13.05
C LYS A 56 6.85 2.91 -14.45
N VAL A 57 6.87 1.60 -14.65
CA VAL A 57 6.46 0.97 -15.92
C VAL A 57 4.95 0.85 -15.96
N SER A 58 4.36 1.22 -17.09
CA SER A 58 2.95 1.07 -17.40
C SER A 58 2.74 0.57 -18.83
N PHE A 59 1.68 -0.20 -19.06
CA PHE A 59 1.18 -0.53 -20.40
C PHE A 59 -0.31 -0.83 -20.34
N SER A 60 -0.97 -0.84 -21.50
CA SER A 60 -2.38 -1.19 -21.60
C SER A 60 -2.62 -2.13 -22.78
N PHE A 61 -3.43 -3.15 -22.54
CA PHE A 61 -3.93 -4.07 -23.55
C PHE A 61 -5.43 -3.82 -23.77
N PRO A 62 -5.85 -3.21 -24.88
CA PRO A 62 -7.26 -2.96 -25.14
C PRO A 62 -7.99 -4.25 -25.48
N PHE A 63 -9.22 -4.40 -24.95
CA PHE A 63 -10.11 -5.49 -25.34
C PHE A 63 -10.91 -5.07 -26.57
N HIS A 64 -10.96 -5.96 -27.55
CA HIS A 64 -11.75 -5.71 -28.75
C HIS A 64 -13.24 -5.89 -28.44
N VAL A 65 -14.04 -4.91 -28.81
CA VAL A 65 -15.50 -4.95 -28.70
C VAL A 65 -16.12 -4.60 -30.05
N PRO A 66 -17.16 -5.32 -30.51
CA PRO A 66 -17.91 -4.96 -31.71
C PRO A 66 -18.44 -3.52 -31.66
N PRO A 67 -18.55 -2.83 -32.81
CA PRO A 67 -19.06 -1.47 -32.86
C PRO A 67 -20.50 -1.39 -32.35
N GLY A 68 -20.83 -0.28 -31.70
CA GLY A 68 -22.15 0.02 -31.16
C GLY A 68 -22.85 1.12 -31.95
N ALA A 69 -24.14 1.31 -31.68
CA ALA A 69 -24.90 2.41 -32.26
C ALA A 69 -24.36 3.77 -31.80
N GLY A 70 -24.05 4.68 -32.73
CA GLY A 70 -23.62 6.05 -32.44
C GLY A 70 -22.20 6.16 -31.86
N ASP A 71 -21.30 5.21 -32.15
CA ASP A 71 -19.89 5.19 -31.73
C ASP A 71 -19.64 5.20 -30.21
N THR A 72 -20.69 5.14 -29.38
CA THR A 72 -20.58 5.08 -27.93
C THR A 72 -20.45 3.63 -27.49
N VAL A 73 -19.21 3.12 -27.52
CA VAL A 73 -18.85 1.75 -27.12
C VAL A 73 -18.01 1.74 -25.83
N PRO A 74 -18.10 0.67 -25.01
CA PRO A 74 -17.22 0.52 -23.85
C PRO A 74 -15.76 0.41 -24.27
N ASN A 75 -14.90 1.30 -23.79
CA ASN A 75 -13.45 1.23 -24.03
C ASN A 75 -12.76 0.46 -22.91
N LEU A 76 -12.80 -0.88 -22.99
CA LEU A 76 -12.24 -1.75 -21.96
C LEU A 76 -10.77 -2.06 -22.24
N SER A 77 -9.96 -2.14 -21.19
CA SER A 77 -8.56 -2.55 -21.32
C SER A 77 -8.03 -3.24 -20.07
N LEU A 78 -7.02 -4.07 -20.21
CA LEU A 78 -6.19 -4.54 -19.12
C LEU A 78 -5.00 -3.59 -18.99
N SER A 79 -5.00 -2.79 -17.93
CA SER A 79 -3.92 -1.86 -17.62
C SER A 79 -2.95 -2.48 -16.62
N TYR A 80 -1.65 -2.24 -16.82
CA TYR A 80 -0.60 -2.59 -15.88
C TYR A 80 0.10 -1.32 -15.40
N HIS A 81 0.37 -1.24 -14.10
CA HIS A 81 1.22 -0.23 -13.50
C HIS A 81 2.09 -0.88 -12.41
N SER A 82 3.39 -0.65 -12.44
CA SER A 82 4.33 -1.30 -11.52
C SER A 82 4.14 -0.93 -10.03
N SER A 83 3.49 0.19 -9.74
CA SER A 83 3.09 0.58 -8.37
C SER A 83 1.66 0.18 -8.00
N GLN A 84 0.88 -0.39 -8.92
CA GLN A 84 -0.50 -0.80 -8.64
C GLN A 84 -0.49 -2.00 -7.68
N GLY A 85 -1.33 -1.91 -6.64
CA GLY A 85 -1.51 -2.97 -5.65
C GLY A 85 -2.24 -4.21 -6.20
N ASN A 86 -2.83 -4.98 -5.30
CA ASN A 86 -3.66 -6.12 -5.68
C ASN A 86 -5.01 -5.64 -6.25
N SER A 87 -5.47 -6.28 -7.32
CA SER A 87 -6.83 -6.10 -7.86
C SER A 87 -7.42 -7.46 -8.24
N PHE A 88 -8.68 -7.47 -8.70
CA PHE A 88 -9.33 -8.68 -9.21
C PHE A 88 -8.74 -9.15 -10.54
N ALA A 89 -7.92 -8.34 -11.22
CA ALA A 89 -7.16 -8.70 -12.41
C ALA A 89 -5.70 -9.12 -12.08
N GLY A 90 -5.34 -9.24 -10.80
CA GLY A 90 -3.99 -9.57 -10.34
C GLY A 90 -3.18 -8.37 -9.85
N LYS A 91 -2.06 -8.63 -9.17
CA LYS A 91 -1.16 -7.60 -8.65
C LYS A 91 -0.51 -6.83 -9.79
N GLY A 92 -0.55 -5.49 -9.71
CA GLY A 92 -0.01 -4.62 -10.75
C GLY A 92 -0.97 -4.40 -11.93
N PHE A 93 -2.03 -5.21 -12.03
CA PHE A 93 -3.01 -5.14 -13.11
C PHE A 93 -4.32 -4.54 -12.64
N ALA A 94 -5.07 -3.90 -13.53
CA ALA A 94 -6.43 -3.43 -13.29
C ALA A 94 -7.25 -3.41 -14.59
N LEU A 95 -8.55 -3.64 -14.47
CA LEU A 95 -9.49 -3.48 -15.58
C LEU A 95 -9.81 -1.98 -15.76
N GLY A 96 -9.36 -1.42 -16.87
CA GLY A 96 -9.66 -0.06 -17.31
C GLY A 96 -10.98 0.02 -18.09
N GLY A 97 -11.50 1.24 -18.22
CA GLY A 97 -12.75 1.52 -18.95
C GLY A 97 -14.02 1.56 -18.09
N ILE A 98 -13.89 1.25 -16.80
CA ILE A 98 -15.01 1.23 -15.84
C ILE A 98 -14.64 2.10 -14.64
N PRO A 99 -14.65 3.45 -14.81
CA PRO A 99 -14.30 4.36 -13.73
C PRO A 99 -15.29 4.28 -12.56
N ALA A 100 -14.85 4.71 -11.39
CA ALA A 100 -15.70 4.95 -10.24
C ALA A 100 -15.41 6.32 -9.61
N ILE A 101 -16.34 6.78 -8.77
CA ILE A 101 -16.12 7.89 -7.83
C ILE A 101 -16.05 7.27 -6.44
N ARG A 102 -15.12 7.73 -5.60
CA ARG A 102 -14.88 7.20 -4.26
C ARG A 102 -14.70 8.35 -3.27
N LEU A 103 -14.98 8.08 -2.00
CA LEU A 103 -14.45 8.92 -0.92
C LEU A 103 -12.91 8.90 -0.98
N ASN A 104 -12.29 10.04 -0.74
CA ASN A 104 -10.84 10.15 -0.70
C ASN A 104 -10.33 9.63 0.66
N PRO A 105 -9.60 8.51 0.70
CA PRO A 105 -9.15 7.90 1.96
C PRO A 105 -8.20 8.80 2.76
N ALA A 106 -7.46 9.70 2.10
CA ALA A 106 -6.48 10.57 2.75
C ALA A 106 -7.08 11.59 3.74
N PHE A 107 -8.39 11.79 3.76
CA PHE A 107 -9.04 12.86 4.55
C PHE A 107 -10.07 12.38 5.56
N GLY A 108 -10.29 11.07 5.71
CA GLY A 108 -11.38 10.57 6.54
C GLY A 108 -12.77 10.80 5.94
N PHE A 109 -13.81 10.26 6.60
CA PHE A 109 -15.20 10.65 6.40
C PHE A 109 -15.66 11.37 7.67
N VAL A 110 -15.98 12.67 7.54
CA VAL A 110 -16.48 13.51 8.66
C VAL A 110 -17.89 14.04 8.31
N GLY A 111 -18.51 13.50 7.26
CA GLY A 111 -19.84 13.81 6.77
C GLY A 111 -19.92 15.14 6.02
N ASN A 112 -19.61 16.25 6.68
CA ASN A 112 -19.78 17.60 6.12
C ASN A 112 -18.56 18.12 5.35
N SER A 113 -17.42 17.40 5.39
CA SER A 113 -16.17 17.77 4.73
C SER A 113 -15.63 16.68 3.81
N ASP A 114 -16.50 15.77 3.37
CA ASP A 114 -16.12 14.65 2.54
C ASP A 114 -15.43 15.10 1.25
N ARG A 115 -14.26 14.53 1.01
CA ARG A 115 -13.50 14.70 -0.23
C ARG A 115 -13.78 13.51 -1.13
N PHE A 116 -13.93 13.76 -2.42
CA PHE A 116 -14.17 12.70 -3.41
C PHE A 116 -13.03 12.67 -4.43
N VAL A 117 -12.76 11.48 -4.95
CA VAL A 117 -11.82 11.24 -6.03
C VAL A 117 -12.51 10.42 -7.11
N SER A 118 -12.28 10.74 -8.38
CA SER A 118 -12.78 9.98 -9.51
C SER A 118 -11.64 9.44 -10.37
N ASP A 119 -11.83 8.23 -10.89
CA ASP A 119 -10.93 7.62 -11.87
C ASP A 119 -10.91 8.38 -13.21
N LEU A 120 -11.87 9.29 -13.46
CA LEU A 120 -11.93 10.12 -14.68
C LEU A 120 -11.02 11.35 -14.66
N GLY A 121 -10.78 11.95 -13.49
CA GLY A 121 -10.16 13.28 -13.40
C GLY A 121 -9.49 13.61 -12.06
N GLY A 122 -9.42 12.66 -11.13
CA GLY A 122 -8.79 12.83 -9.82
C GLY A 122 -9.71 13.50 -8.79
N GLU A 123 -9.11 14.32 -7.93
CA GLU A 123 -9.79 14.95 -6.78
C GLU A 123 -10.90 15.91 -7.23
N LEU A 124 -12.04 15.85 -6.55
CA LEU A 124 -13.22 16.70 -6.76
C LEU A 124 -13.33 17.77 -5.67
N LEU A 125 -13.53 19.00 -6.11
CA LEU A 125 -13.75 20.17 -5.26
C LEU A 125 -15.23 20.57 -5.30
N PRO A 126 -15.89 20.76 -4.13
CA PRO A 126 -17.30 21.13 -4.08
C PRO A 126 -17.53 22.58 -4.53
N LEU A 127 -18.65 22.79 -5.22
CA LEU A 127 -19.22 24.10 -5.57
C LEU A 127 -20.63 24.23 -4.96
N SER A 128 -21.29 25.37 -5.17
CA SER A 128 -22.67 25.58 -4.73
C SER A 128 -23.67 24.68 -5.46
N GLY A 129 -24.70 24.22 -4.74
CA GLY A 129 -25.85 23.51 -5.33
C GLY A 129 -25.57 22.06 -5.77
N GLY A 130 -24.61 21.38 -5.12
CA GLY A 130 -24.29 19.98 -5.42
C GLY A 130 -23.44 19.78 -6.68
N ASN A 131 -22.90 20.87 -7.23
CA ASN A 131 -21.96 20.82 -8.35
C ASN A 131 -20.53 20.63 -7.82
N PHE A 132 -19.68 20.03 -8.64
CA PHE A 132 -18.27 19.79 -8.35
C PHE A 132 -17.43 20.12 -9.57
N VAL A 133 -16.15 20.40 -9.32
CA VAL A 133 -15.12 20.57 -10.35
C VAL A 133 -13.92 19.71 -10.01
N PHE A 134 -13.23 19.21 -11.02
CA PHE A 134 -11.96 18.54 -10.80
C PHE A 134 -10.88 19.53 -10.39
N LYS A 135 -9.99 19.11 -9.47
CA LYS A 135 -8.80 19.88 -9.11
C LYS A 135 -7.83 19.97 -10.30
N SER A 136 -7.80 18.94 -11.14
CA SER A 136 -7.18 19.01 -12.46
C SER A 136 -8.11 19.78 -13.41
N ASP A 137 -7.54 20.62 -14.28
CA ASP A 137 -8.32 21.32 -15.29
C ASP A 137 -8.85 20.30 -16.30
N SER A 138 -10.13 19.94 -16.15
CA SER A 138 -10.83 19.03 -17.03
C SER A 138 -12.04 19.73 -17.62
N SER A 139 -12.35 19.44 -18.88
CA SER A 139 -13.57 19.94 -19.54
C SER A 139 -14.84 19.18 -19.11
N LEU A 140 -14.82 18.56 -17.92
CA LEU A 140 -15.91 17.73 -17.40
C LEU A 140 -16.75 18.52 -16.40
N ARG A 141 -18.07 18.41 -16.51
CA ARG A 141 -19.02 18.95 -15.51
C ARG A 141 -19.46 17.84 -14.58
N VAL A 142 -19.38 18.07 -13.28
CA VAL A 142 -19.72 17.05 -12.26
C VAL A 142 -20.83 17.56 -11.37
N ARG A 143 -21.84 16.72 -11.13
CA ARG A 143 -22.98 17.03 -10.26
C ARG A 143 -23.37 15.81 -9.45
N LYS A 144 -23.65 16.02 -8.16
CA LYS A 144 -24.22 15.01 -7.27
C LYS A 144 -25.75 15.20 -7.24
N ASP A 145 -26.48 14.17 -7.61
CA ASP A 145 -27.94 14.14 -7.59
C ASP A 145 -28.48 14.00 -6.15
N ALA A 146 -29.74 14.38 -5.92
CA ALA A 146 -30.38 14.30 -4.61
C ALA A 146 -30.55 12.86 -4.10
N ASP A 147 -30.57 11.87 -5.00
CA ASP A 147 -30.56 10.43 -4.69
C ASP A 147 -29.17 9.90 -4.30
N GLY A 148 -28.18 10.80 -4.24
CA GLY A 148 -26.79 10.50 -3.94
C GLY A 148 -26.05 9.83 -5.09
N SER A 149 -26.61 9.73 -6.30
CA SER A 149 -25.90 9.33 -7.51
C SER A 149 -25.07 10.49 -8.07
N TRP A 150 -24.15 10.20 -8.98
CA TRP A 150 -23.33 11.22 -9.62
C TRP A 150 -23.57 11.25 -11.13
N LEU A 151 -23.55 12.44 -11.69
CA LEU A 151 -23.60 12.70 -13.11
C LEU A 151 -22.35 13.48 -13.51
N VAL A 152 -21.59 12.93 -14.47
CA VAL A 152 -20.46 13.59 -15.11
C VAL A 152 -20.77 13.78 -16.59
N GLU A 153 -20.57 14.96 -17.14
CA GLU A 153 -20.83 15.26 -18.55
C GLU A 153 -19.57 15.81 -19.22
N ASP A 154 -19.26 15.30 -20.42
CA ASP A 154 -18.17 15.83 -21.24
C ASP A 154 -18.63 16.98 -22.17
N LYS A 155 -17.67 17.61 -22.86
CA LYS A 155 -17.94 18.70 -23.82
C LYS A 155 -18.77 18.25 -25.04
N ASN A 156 -18.76 16.97 -25.37
CA ASN A 156 -19.51 16.39 -26.47
C ASN A 156 -20.97 16.08 -26.05
N GLY A 157 -21.27 16.18 -24.76
CA GLY A 157 -22.53 15.84 -24.08
C GLY A 157 -22.75 14.34 -23.95
N VAL A 158 -21.67 13.56 -23.84
CA VAL A 158 -21.72 12.21 -23.29
C VAL A 158 -21.86 12.34 -21.77
N SER A 159 -22.83 11.64 -21.22
CA SER A 159 -23.14 11.60 -19.80
C SER A 159 -22.72 10.27 -19.19
N PHE A 160 -22.07 10.33 -18.04
CA PHE A 160 -21.62 9.20 -17.23
C PHE A 160 -22.37 9.26 -15.89
N ARG A 161 -23.14 8.22 -15.59
CA ARG A 161 -23.92 8.12 -14.36
C ARG A 161 -23.29 7.10 -13.43
N PHE A 162 -23.05 7.46 -12.18
CA PHE A 162 -22.43 6.59 -11.18
C PHE A 162 -23.38 6.34 -10.01
N GLY A 163 -23.46 5.10 -9.56
CA GLY A 163 -24.28 4.69 -8.41
C GLY A 163 -25.76 5.04 -8.56
N SER A 164 -26.38 4.74 -9.71
CA SER A 164 -27.82 4.96 -9.92
C SER A 164 -28.71 4.02 -9.08
N GLY A 165 -28.14 2.95 -8.51
CA GLY A 165 -28.84 2.00 -7.65
C GLY A 165 -27.91 1.41 -6.59
N SER A 166 -28.46 0.63 -5.65
CA SER A 166 -27.65 -0.07 -4.63
C SER A 166 -26.70 -1.10 -5.24
N ASN A 167 -27.04 -1.65 -6.41
CA ASN A 167 -26.23 -2.57 -7.20
C ASN A 167 -25.00 -1.94 -7.90
N SER A 168 -24.74 -0.64 -7.67
CA SER A 168 -23.59 0.09 -8.21
C SER A 168 -22.94 0.99 -7.13
N LYS A 169 -23.19 0.68 -5.85
CA LYS A 169 -22.65 1.41 -4.70
C LYS A 169 -21.93 0.44 -3.77
N LEU A 170 -20.84 0.89 -3.18
CA LEU A 170 -20.22 0.24 -2.02
C LEU A 170 -20.55 1.04 -0.77
N PHE A 171 -20.74 0.33 0.33
CA PHE A 171 -21.07 0.91 1.63
C PHE A 171 -19.90 0.73 2.59
N ALA A 172 -19.81 1.63 3.57
CA ALA A 172 -18.87 1.51 4.66
C ALA A 172 -19.12 0.23 5.46
N SER A 173 -18.09 -0.23 6.17
CA SER A 173 -18.25 -1.33 7.13
C SER A 173 -18.90 -0.82 8.42
N ALA A 174 -19.43 -1.73 9.23
CA ALA A 174 -19.97 -1.37 10.54
C ALA A 174 -18.93 -0.60 11.36
N PRO A 175 -19.32 0.46 12.10
CA PRO A 175 -20.71 0.84 12.43
C PRO A 175 -21.46 1.67 11.37
N ASP A 176 -20.78 2.24 10.37
CA ASP A 176 -21.34 3.22 9.44
C ASP A 176 -21.96 2.61 8.17
N SER A 177 -22.57 1.43 8.26
CA SER A 177 -23.02 0.63 7.10
C SER A 177 -24.05 1.29 6.18
N ALA A 178 -24.59 2.45 6.55
CA ALA A 178 -25.47 3.27 5.71
C ALA A 178 -24.72 4.27 4.80
N VAL A 179 -23.44 4.53 5.07
CA VAL A 179 -22.63 5.49 4.31
C VAL A 179 -22.13 4.85 3.03
N VAL A 180 -22.31 5.54 1.90
CA VAL A 180 -21.80 5.10 0.60
C VAL A 180 -20.36 5.58 0.43
N THR A 181 -19.44 4.65 0.20
CA THR A 181 -18.00 4.93 0.08
C THR A 181 -17.52 4.98 -1.37
N ALA A 182 -18.20 4.27 -2.27
CA ALA A 182 -17.89 4.28 -3.70
C ALA A 182 -19.15 4.17 -4.57
N TRP A 183 -19.10 4.80 -5.73
CA TRP A 183 -20.11 4.81 -6.77
C TRP A 183 -19.47 4.28 -8.07
N GLY A 184 -19.84 3.06 -8.45
CA GLY A 184 -19.43 2.48 -9.73
C GLY A 184 -20.20 3.09 -10.89
N LEU A 185 -19.57 3.19 -12.05
CA LEU A 185 -20.23 3.59 -13.29
C LEU A 185 -21.40 2.64 -13.59
N SER A 186 -22.60 3.17 -13.72
CA SER A 186 -23.81 2.38 -14.02
C SER A 186 -24.28 2.57 -15.46
N GLN A 187 -24.05 3.75 -16.04
CA GLN A 187 -24.59 4.09 -17.36
C GLN A 187 -23.73 5.13 -18.08
N VAL A 188 -23.58 4.96 -19.39
CA VAL A 188 -23.02 5.96 -20.31
C VAL A 188 -24.01 6.20 -21.45
N ARG A 189 -24.28 7.47 -21.76
CA ARG A 189 -25.20 7.87 -22.84
C ARG A 189 -24.70 9.07 -23.62
N ASP A 190 -24.79 9.03 -24.94
CA ASP A 190 -24.65 10.19 -25.81
C ASP A 190 -25.92 11.08 -25.80
N LYS A 191 -25.88 12.20 -26.52
CA LYS A 191 -27.02 13.12 -26.71
C LYS A 191 -28.25 12.50 -27.38
N PHE A 192 -28.08 11.38 -28.06
CA PHE A 192 -29.12 10.67 -28.80
C PHE A 192 -29.67 9.46 -28.02
N GLY A 193 -29.19 9.24 -26.79
CA GLY A 193 -29.58 8.13 -25.93
C GLY A 193 -28.93 6.78 -26.26
N ASN A 194 -27.91 6.74 -27.12
CA ASN A 194 -27.12 5.54 -27.36
C ASN A 194 -26.01 5.41 -26.32
N GLY A 195 -25.59 4.18 -26.04
CA GLY A 195 -24.49 3.90 -25.12
C GLY A 195 -24.63 2.53 -24.48
N TYR A 196 -24.21 2.42 -23.23
CA TYR A 196 -24.12 1.15 -22.52
C TYR A 196 -24.46 1.25 -21.02
N ASP A 197 -24.92 0.15 -20.45
CA ASP A 197 -25.22 -0.01 -19.03
C ASP A 197 -24.29 -1.06 -18.42
N ILE A 198 -23.90 -0.87 -17.16
CA ILE A 198 -23.01 -1.76 -16.42
C ILE A 198 -23.74 -2.29 -15.19
N SER A 199 -23.68 -3.59 -15.00
CA SER A 199 -24.11 -4.29 -13.78
C SER A 199 -22.92 -4.90 -13.06
N TYR A 200 -23.02 -5.01 -11.74
CA TYR A 200 -21.97 -5.57 -10.88
C TYR A 200 -22.42 -6.88 -10.22
N ASP A 201 -21.46 -7.74 -9.90
CA ASP A 201 -21.68 -9.00 -9.19
C ASP A 201 -22.08 -8.73 -7.73
N ALA A 202 -23.20 -9.31 -7.31
CA ALA A 202 -23.77 -9.07 -5.98
C ALA A 202 -22.85 -9.53 -4.84
N ALA A 203 -22.11 -10.63 -5.04
CA ALA A 203 -21.16 -11.11 -4.04
C ALA A 203 -19.87 -10.27 -3.99
N GLY A 204 -19.45 -9.69 -5.12
CA GLY A 204 -18.44 -8.64 -5.14
C GLY A 204 -18.86 -7.44 -4.29
N LEU A 205 -20.08 -6.94 -4.50
CA LEU A 205 -20.62 -5.82 -3.72
C LEU A 205 -20.69 -6.12 -2.23
N SER A 206 -21.15 -7.31 -1.82
CA SER A 206 -21.16 -7.71 -0.40
C SER A 206 -19.76 -7.84 0.19
N ASN A 207 -18.77 -8.13 -0.64
CA ASN A 207 -17.36 -8.17 -0.25
C ASN A 207 -16.66 -6.82 -0.43
N GLY A 208 -17.39 -5.71 -0.64
CA GLY A 208 -16.80 -4.38 -0.75
C GLY A 208 -15.98 -4.15 -2.03
N VAL A 209 -16.25 -4.86 -3.13
CA VAL A 209 -15.53 -4.73 -4.40
C VAL A 209 -16.50 -4.56 -5.57
N LEU A 210 -16.26 -3.54 -6.41
CA LEU A 210 -16.99 -3.34 -7.66
C LEU A 210 -16.47 -4.32 -8.73
N LEU A 211 -17.06 -5.50 -8.80
CA LEU A 211 -16.79 -6.50 -9.83
C LEU A 211 -17.84 -6.37 -10.95
N PRO A 212 -17.53 -5.81 -12.12
CA PRO A 212 -18.49 -5.75 -13.23
C PRO A 212 -18.88 -7.18 -13.62
N SER A 213 -20.17 -7.45 -13.84
CA SER A 213 -20.67 -8.78 -14.23
C SER A 213 -21.19 -8.80 -15.67
N LEU A 214 -21.83 -7.70 -16.09
CA LEU A 214 -22.46 -7.58 -17.41
C LEU A 214 -22.40 -6.13 -17.88
N ILE A 215 -22.02 -5.92 -19.13
CA ILE A 215 -22.23 -4.67 -19.86
C ILE A 215 -23.17 -4.95 -21.02
N THR A 216 -24.26 -4.20 -21.13
CA THR A 216 -25.18 -4.27 -22.28
C THR A 216 -25.05 -2.99 -23.09
N TYR A 217 -24.98 -3.12 -24.41
CA TYR A 217 -24.82 -1.97 -25.30
C TYR A 217 -25.54 -2.22 -26.62
N ALA A 218 -25.44 -1.26 -27.55
CA ALA A 218 -26.13 -1.31 -28.84
C ALA A 218 -27.65 -1.59 -28.69
N ARG A 219 -28.28 -0.97 -27.68
CA ARG A 219 -29.70 -1.16 -27.32
C ARG A 219 -30.09 -2.61 -27.02
N GLY A 220 -29.16 -3.40 -26.49
CA GLY A 220 -29.39 -4.80 -26.11
C GLY A 220 -28.97 -5.81 -27.18
N ASN A 221 -28.47 -5.35 -28.33
CA ASN A 221 -27.99 -6.24 -29.40
C ASN A 221 -26.57 -6.77 -29.18
N ALA A 222 -25.88 -6.29 -28.14
CA ALA A 222 -24.56 -6.78 -27.77
C ALA A 222 -24.35 -6.72 -26.26
N ARG A 223 -23.58 -7.66 -25.73
CA ARG A 223 -23.25 -7.76 -24.31
C ARG A 223 -21.84 -8.28 -24.07
N ILE A 224 -21.25 -7.83 -22.97
CA ILE A 224 -19.95 -8.26 -22.47
C ILE A 224 -20.16 -8.88 -21.11
N VAL A 225 -19.74 -10.13 -20.94
CA VAL A 225 -19.85 -10.87 -19.67
C VAL A 225 -18.48 -11.00 -19.04
N PHE A 226 -18.43 -10.79 -17.73
CA PHE A 226 -17.23 -10.97 -16.94
C PHE A 226 -17.44 -12.18 -16.02
N SER A 227 -16.57 -13.17 -16.16
CA SER A 227 -16.57 -14.35 -15.30
C SER A 227 -15.46 -14.25 -14.26
N TYR A 228 -15.77 -14.71 -13.05
CA TYR A 228 -14.83 -14.74 -11.95
C TYR A 228 -14.70 -16.13 -11.38
N SER A 229 -13.48 -16.58 -11.16
CA SER A 229 -13.21 -17.77 -10.38
C SER A 229 -13.16 -17.41 -8.90
N ALA A 230 -13.94 -18.13 -8.10
CA ALA A 230 -13.91 -18.01 -6.64
C ALA A 230 -12.78 -18.86 -6.06
N GLN A 231 -12.12 -18.35 -5.03
CA GLN A 231 -11.12 -19.09 -4.30
C GLN A 231 -11.73 -19.74 -3.05
N SER A 232 -11.69 -21.07 -2.97
CA SER A 232 -12.22 -21.84 -1.83
C SER A 232 -11.17 -22.19 -0.76
N SER A 233 -9.87 -22.00 -1.01
CA SER A 233 -8.81 -22.31 -0.04
C SER A 233 -7.61 -21.35 -0.12
N GLY A 234 -7.08 -20.98 1.05
CA GLY A 234 -5.94 -20.06 1.22
C GLY A 234 -6.33 -18.61 1.50
N TYR A 235 -5.36 -17.81 1.97
CA TYR A 235 -5.50 -16.38 2.26
C TYR A 235 -6.16 -15.63 1.09
N ALA A 236 -7.23 -14.89 1.38
CA ALA A 236 -7.81 -13.88 0.48
C ALA A 236 -7.32 -12.51 0.97
N PRO A 237 -6.78 -11.64 0.10
CA PRO A 237 -6.38 -10.31 0.50
C PRO A 237 -7.61 -9.56 1.03
N LEU A 238 -7.51 -9.13 2.28
CA LEU A 238 -8.38 -8.11 2.83
C LEU A 238 -7.74 -6.77 2.45
N LEU A 239 -8.48 -5.94 1.74
CA LEU A 239 -8.10 -4.56 1.47
C LEU A 239 -9.00 -3.72 2.34
N PHE A 240 -8.43 -2.98 3.27
CA PHE A 240 -9.18 -1.96 3.97
C PHE A 240 -8.83 -0.64 3.31
N GLN A 241 -9.80 -0.08 2.62
CA GLN A 241 -9.81 1.38 2.47
C GLN A 241 -10.37 1.90 3.79
N SER A 242 -9.90 3.05 4.29
CA SER A 242 -10.15 3.60 5.64
C SER A 242 -11.59 3.55 6.18
N PHE A 243 -12.58 3.19 5.36
CA PHE A 243 -14.01 3.14 5.67
C PHE A 243 -14.70 1.83 5.26
N SER A 244 -14.05 0.92 4.51
CA SER A 244 -14.68 -0.32 4.01
C SER A 244 -13.71 -1.50 3.92
N ARG A 245 -14.12 -2.62 4.53
CA ARG A 245 -13.48 -3.93 4.38
C ARG A 245 -13.83 -4.53 3.01
N SER A 246 -12.85 -4.57 2.13
CA SER A 246 -12.93 -5.26 0.84
C SER A 246 -12.27 -6.64 0.94
N THR A 247 -12.96 -7.71 0.59
CA THR A 247 -12.39 -9.06 0.55
C THR A 247 -12.24 -9.52 -0.89
N LEU A 248 -11.01 -9.62 -1.36
CA LEU A 248 -10.73 -10.02 -2.74
C LEU A 248 -10.59 -11.55 -2.83
N ASN A 249 -11.73 -12.24 -2.92
CA ASN A 249 -11.81 -13.71 -3.02
C ASN A 249 -12.19 -14.21 -4.43
N ARG A 250 -12.31 -13.28 -5.38
CA ARG A 250 -12.70 -13.51 -6.76
C ARG A 250 -11.74 -12.80 -7.69
N PHE A 251 -11.30 -13.51 -8.72
CA PHE A 251 -10.39 -13.01 -9.74
C PHE A 251 -11.01 -13.21 -11.12
N LEU A 252 -10.75 -12.25 -12.00
CA LEU A 252 -11.26 -12.24 -13.37
C LEU A 252 -10.71 -13.44 -14.11
N SER A 253 -11.57 -14.39 -14.48
CA SER A 253 -11.19 -15.62 -15.18
C SER A 253 -11.48 -15.54 -16.67
N GLY A 254 -12.49 -14.76 -17.07
CA GLY A 254 -12.87 -14.63 -18.47
C GLY A 254 -13.63 -13.35 -18.79
N ILE A 255 -13.49 -12.90 -20.03
CA ILE A 255 -14.32 -11.88 -20.66
C ILE A 255 -14.86 -12.46 -21.97
N GLU A 256 -16.18 -12.53 -22.07
CA GLU A 256 -16.88 -13.03 -23.26
C GLU A 256 -17.69 -11.90 -23.89
N VAL A 257 -17.60 -11.75 -25.21
CA VAL A 257 -18.30 -10.70 -25.95
C VAL A 257 -19.26 -11.31 -26.94
N PHE A 258 -20.55 -10.99 -26.79
CA PHE A 258 -21.63 -11.49 -27.62
C PHE A 258 -22.25 -10.35 -28.43
N ALA A 259 -22.60 -10.62 -29.67
CA ALA A 259 -23.37 -9.72 -30.52
C ALA A 259 -24.39 -10.50 -31.35
N LEU A 260 -25.51 -9.85 -31.70
CA LEU A 260 -26.48 -10.43 -32.62
C LEU A 260 -25.96 -10.38 -34.05
N ASP A 261 -26.11 -11.49 -34.77
CA ASP A 261 -25.83 -11.57 -36.20
C ASP A 261 -26.97 -10.94 -37.05
N GLU A 262 -26.81 -10.96 -38.38
CA GLU A 262 -27.82 -10.44 -39.32
C GLU A 262 -29.18 -11.15 -39.23
N SER A 263 -29.20 -12.38 -38.69
CA SER A 263 -30.41 -13.17 -38.47
C SER A 263 -31.06 -12.93 -37.10
N GLY A 264 -30.43 -12.12 -36.24
CA GLY A 264 -30.87 -11.86 -34.87
C GLY A 264 -30.48 -12.96 -33.88
N SER A 265 -29.59 -13.88 -34.27
CA SER A 265 -29.05 -14.92 -33.39
C SER A 265 -27.83 -14.40 -32.64
N GLU A 266 -27.70 -14.75 -31.36
CA GLU A 266 -26.55 -14.33 -30.54
C GLU A 266 -25.33 -15.19 -30.86
N VAL A 267 -24.23 -14.52 -31.22
CA VAL A 267 -22.95 -15.17 -31.54
C VAL A 267 -21.86 -14.62 -30.63
N GLN A 268 -21.01 -15.51 -30.10
CA GLN A 268 -19.80 -15.13 -29.39
C GLN A 268 -18.76 -14.63 -30.40
N THR A 269 -18.35 -13.38 -30.24
CA THR A 269 -17.44 -12.68 -31.16
C THR A 269 -16.00 -12.65 -30.66
N GLU A 270 -15.82 -12.60 -29.34
CA GLU A 270 -14.49 -12.55 -28.71
C GLU A 270 -14.54 -13.32 -27.39
N GLU A 271 -13.47 -14.04 -27.08
CA GLU A 271 -13.25 -14.70 -25.79
C GLU A 271 -11.83 -14.37 -25.30
N TYR A 272 -11.75 -13.92 -24.05
CA TYR A 272 -10.49 -13.72 -23.34
C TYR A 272 -10.50 -14.58 -22.08
N SER A 273 -9.41 -15.33 -21.85
CA SER A 273 -9.23 -16.08 -20.60
C SER A 273 -7.92 -15.69 -19.89
N PHE A 274 -7.96 -15.76 -18.56
CA PHE A 274 -6.90 -15.25 -17.69
C PHE A 274 -6.43 -16.36 -16.76
N SER A 275 -5.12 -16.62 -16.78
CA SER A 275 -4.49 -17.58 -15.87
C SER A 275 -3.61 -16.86 -14.87
N TYR A 276 -3.59 -17.36 -13.63
CA TYR A 276 -2.84 -16.76 -12.53
C TYR A 276 -1.90 -17.76 -11.87
N VAL A 277 -0.77 -17.26 -11.41
CA VAL A 277 0.17 -17.96 -10.52
C VAL A 277 0.14 -17.27 -9.16
N ARG A 278 0.32 -18.06 -8.10
CA ARG A 278 0.38 -17.55 -6.73
C ARG A 278 1.84 -17.36 -6.31
N ASP A 279 2.14 -16.20 -5.74
CA ASP A 279 3.42 -15.94 -5.06
C ASP A 279 3.17 -15.14 -3.77
N ASN A 280 3.66 -15.66 -2.63
CA ASN A 280 3.53 -15.04 -1.30
C ASN A 280 2.15 -14.40 -1.00
N GLY A 281 1.07 -15.14 -1.29
CA GLY A 281 -0.31 -14.70 -1.03
C GLY A 281 -0.88 -13.68 -2.04
N SER A 282 -0.11 -13.24 -3.03
CA SER A 282 -0.58 -12.39 -4.13
C SER A 282 -0.85 -13.21 -5.40
N PHE A 283 -1.82 -12.77 -6.20
CA PHE A 283 -2.13 -13.35 -7.50
C PHE A 283 -1.40 -12.57 -8.59
N LEU A 284 -0.58 -13.28 -9.36
CA LEU A 284 0.17 -12.75 -10.48
C LEU A 284 -0.48 -13.29 -11.76
N LEU A 285 -0.93 -12.41 -12.64
CA LEU A 285 -1.48 -12.81 -13.94
C LEU A 285 -0.33 -13.42 -14.76
N SER A 286 -0.38 -14.71 -15.05
CA SER A 286 0.70 -15.40 -15.77
C SER A 286 0.43 -15.50 -17.26
N ARG A 287 -0.84 -15.53 -17.67
CA ARG A 287 -1.22 -15.69 -19.07
C ARG A 287 -2.55 -15.00 -19.38
N LEU A 288 -2.60 -14.37 -20.55
CA LEU A 288 -3.79 -13.86 -21.21
C LEU A 288 -3.93 -14.56 -22.56
N ASP A 289 -5.04 -15.26 -22.74
CA ASP A 289 -5.38 -15.95 -23.97
C ASP A 289 -6.56 -15.23 -24.65
N ARG A 290 -6.49 -15.10 -25.97
CA ARG A 290 -7.60 -14.68 -26.82
C ARG A 290 -7.85 -15.76 -27.86
N GLU A 291 -9.10 -16.15 -28.06
CA GLU A 291 -9.45 -17.23 -28.99
C GLU A 291 -8.84 -17.00 -30.39
N ASN A 292 -8.19 -18.02 -30.96
CA ASN A 292 -7.48 -17.97 -32.25
C ASN A 292 -6.20 -17.10 -32.31
N PHE A 293 -5.77 -16.48 -31.21
CA PHE A 293 -4.53 -15.69 -31.13
C PHE A 293 -3.45 -16.38 -30.29
N ALA A 294 -2.20 -16.02 -30.55
CA ALA A 294 -1.08 -16.48 -29.73
C ALA A 294 -1.16 -15.89 -28.31
N PRO A 295 -0.94 -16.70 -27.25
CA PRO A 295 -1.06 -16.24 -25.87
C PRO A 295 -0.03 -15.18 -25.50
N ILE A 296 -0.41 -14.28 -24.60
CA ILE A 296 0.52 -13.36 -23.94
C ILE A 296 0.86 -13.95 -22.57
N SER A 297 2.14 -14.28 -22.36
CA SER A 297 2.67 -14.72 -21.07
C SER A 297 3.33 -13.57 -20.32
N PHE A 298 3.13 -13.53 -19.01
CA PHE A 298 3.76 -12.56 -18.11
C PHE A 298 4.64 -13.31 -17.10
N GLU A 299 5.88 -12.85 -16.99
CA GLU A 299 6.83 -13.35 -16.01
C GLU A 299 7.21 -12.24 -15.03
N TYR A 300 7.44 -12.63 -13.79
CA TYR A 300 7.75 -11.71 -12.70
C TYR A 300 9.08 -12.09 -12.09
N SER A 301 9.81 -11.09 -11.59
CA SER A 301 11.02 -11.34 -10.81
C SER A 301 10.67 -12.22 -9.61
N ALA A 302 11.23 -13.43 -9.57
CA ALA A 302 11.15 -14.26 -8.38
C ALA A 302 11.85 -13.54 -7.23
N ASN A 303 11.28 -13.64 -6.02
CA ASN A 303 12.05 -13.39 -4.81
C ASN A 303 13.12 -14.48 -4.74
N SER A 304 14.26 -14.25 -5.38
CA SER A 304 15.40 -15.11 -5.18
C SER A 304 15.79 -14.96 -3.72
N ASN A 305 15.68 -16.03 -2.94
CA ASN A 305 16.50 -16.24 -1.74
C ASN A 305 17.98 -16.39 -2.14
N GLY A 306 18.43 -15.66 -3.16
CA GLY A 306 19.81 -15.46 -3.46
C GLY A 306 20.39 -14.90 -2.19
N VAL A 307 21.22 -15.71 -1.56
CA VAL A 307 22.14 -15.26 -0.53
C VAL A 307 22.68 -13.94 -1.05
N LEU A 308 22.41 -12.84 -0.34
CA LEU A 308 23.16 -11.61 -0.48
C LEU A 308 24.60 -11.99 -0.10
N ALA A 309 25.30 -12.59 -1.05
CA ALA A 309 26.64 -13.11 -0.93
C ALA A 309 27.57 -11.91 -1.08
N SER A 310 27.60 -11.12 -0.02
CA SER A 310 28.77 -10.44 0.52
C SER A 310 28.24 -9.37 1.46
N ALA A 311 28.16 -9.69 2.75
CA ALA A 311 28.24 -8.66 3.77
C ALA A 311 29.67 -8.09 3.71
N THR A 312 29.93 -7.19 2.76
CA THR A 312 31.18 -6.45 2.74
C THR A 312 31.13 -5.48 3.91
N ARG A 313 31.61 -5.90 5.08
CA ARG A 313 31.84 -5.01 6.22
C ARG A 313 33.03 -4.11 5.89
N ASN A 314 32.78 -3.01 5.19
CA ASN A 314 33.71 -1.89 5.20
C ASN A 314 33.59 -1.18 6.55
N ARG A 315 34.51 -1.46 7.47
CA ARG A 315 34.75 -0.55 8.61
C ARG A 315 35.56 0.63 8.06
N SER A 316 35.03 1.84 8.13
CA SER A 316 35.81 3.03 7.79
C SER A 316 36.99 3.14 8.76
N ALA A 317 38.21 3.21 8.23
CA ALA A 317 39.45 3.32 9.00
C ALA A 317 39.74 4.77 9.47
N LEU A 318 38.73 5.63 9.59
CA LEU A 318 38.87 7.04 9.95
C LEU A 318 37.82 7.44 11.00
N ASP A 319 38.30 7.97 12.13
CA ASP A 319 37.57 8.47 13.31
C ASP A 319 36.61 9.66 13.03
N SER A 320 36.32 10.00 11.77
CA SER A 320 35.58 11.22 11.43
C SER A 320 34.06 11.08 11.40
N PHE A 321 33.51 9.91 11.72
CA PHE A 321 32.06 9.67 11.68
C PHE A 321 31.53 9.19 13.04
N ALA A 322 31.07 10.16 13.85
CA ALA A 322 30.43 9.88 15.13
C ALA A 322 28.97 9.40 14.93
N LEU A 323 28.64 8.29 15.60
CA LEU A 323 27.29 7.72 15.71
C LEU A 323 26.78 7.67 17.16
N THR A 324 27.65 8.06 18.09
CA THR A 324 27.42 7.88 19.51
C THR A 324 27.28 9.21 20.24
N PHE A 325 26.52 9.16 21.32
CA PHE A 325 26.39 10.22 22.31
C PHE A 325 26.54 9.62 23.70
N ARG A 326 26.75 10.48 24.69
CA ARG A 326 26.80 10.06 26.09
C ARG A 326 25.44 10.28 26.74
N SER A 327 24.86 9.26 27.34
CA SER A 327 23.60 9.30 28.10
C SER A 327 23.84 9.40 29.60
N ILE A 328 22.86 9.91 30.34
CA ILE A 328 22.96 10.11 31.79
C ILE A 328 22.66 8.79 32.53
N GLN A 329 23.60 8.30 33.33
CA GLN A 329 23.35 7.19 34.26
C GLN A 329 22.95 7.73 35.63
N GLU A 330 21.68 7.56 35.98
CA GLU A 330 21.16 8.00 37.28
C GLU A 330 21.57 7.04 38.42
N GLY A 331 21.48 7.55 39.67
CA GLY A 331 21.75 6.78 40.88
C GLY A 331 23.21 6.72 41.33
N LEU A 332 24.13 7.38 40.61
CA LEU A 332 25.57 7.35 40.92
C LEU A 332 26.07 8.51 41.81
N GLN A 333 25.27 9.57 42.02
CA GLN A 333 25.66 10.77 42.78
C GLN A 333 26.28 10.44 44.14
N GLY A 334 25.58 9.68 44.98
CA GLY A 334 26.07 9.36 46.32
C GLY A 334 27.35 8.51 46.33
N ALA A 335 27.49 7.59 45.37
CA ALA A 335 28.70 6.78 45.20
C ALA A 335 29.88 7.63 44.69
N TYR A 336 29.61 8.60 43.81
CA TYR A 336 30.58 9.56 43.33
C TYR A 336 31.04 10.48 44.47
N ASP A 337 30.12 11.07 45.23
CA ASP A 337 30.44 11.98 46.36
C ASP A 337 31.25 11.25 47.45
N THR A 338 30.87 10.00 47.76
CA THR A 338 31.63 9.15 48.70
C THR A 338 33.05 8.88 48.18
N GLY A 339 33.19 8.65 46.86
CA GLY A 339 34.48 8.48 46.21
C GLY A 339 35.36 9.73 46.26
N VAL A 340 34.79 10.90 45.96
CA VAL A 340 35.49 12.19 46.03
C VAL A 340 35.99 12.44 47.46
N LEU A 341 35.17 12.19 48.47
CA LEU A 341 35.57 12.32 49.88
C LEU A 341 36.65 11.31 50.26
N ALA A 342 36.54 10.05 49.81
CA ALA A 342 37.54 9.02 50.05
C ALA A 342 38.90 9.39 49.40
N CYS A 343 38.89 9.90 48.17
CA CYS A 343 40.09 10.36 47.47
C CYS A 343 40.68 11.64 48.08
N ALA A 344 39.86 12.56 48.59
CA ALA A 344 40.36 13.70 49.34
C ALA A 344 41.00 13.25 50.66
N CYS A 345 40.41 12.25 51.34
CA CYS A 345 40.94 11.68 52.58
C CYS A 345 42.32 11.05 52.38
N THR A 346 42.61 10.39 51.23
CA THR A 346 43.94 9.81 50.98
C THR A 346 45.06 10.85 50.87
N ALA A 347 44.72 12.11 50.61
CA ALA A 347 45.65 13.23 50.58
C ALA A 347 45.78 13.97 51.92
N ASP A 348 44.97 13.61 52.94
CA ASP A 348 44.98 14.25 54.26
C ASP A 348 45.48 13.30 55.36
N ALA A 349 46.59 13.68 56.01
CA ALA A 349 47.22 12.84 57.03
C ALA A 349 46.34 12.60 58.27
N GLY A 350 45.49 13.57 58.65
CA GLY A 350 44.59 13.43 59.79
C GLY A 350 43.42 12.48 59.52
N CYS A 351 42.87 12.55 58.31
CA CYS A 351 41.82 11.66 57.84
C CYS A 351 42.33 10.23 57.68
N MET A 352 43.51 10.04 57.07
CA MET A 352 44.15 8.73 56.94
C MET A 352 44.48 8.08 58.29
N ALA A 353 44.78 8.87 59.32
CA ALA A 353 44.97 8.35 60.68
C ALA A 353 43.68 7.79 61.31
N THR A 354 42.51 8.23 60.83
CA THR A 354 41.19 7.83 61.37
C THR A 354 40.53 6.72 60.53
N VAL A 355 40.57 6.82 59.20
CA VAL A 355 39.85 5.93 58.27
C VAL A 355 40.76 4.82 57.73
N GLY A 356 42.08 5.05 57.66
CA GLY A 356 43.06 4.06 57.26
C GLY A 356 42.90 3.54 55.81
N PRO A 357 43.34 2.31 55.53
CA PRO A 357 43.39 1.75 54.17
C PRO A 357 42.04 1.67 53.44
N ALA A 358 40.92 1.72 54.18
CA ALA A 358 39.58 1.72 53.60
C ALA A 358 39.34 2.93 52.69
N ALA A 359 39.92 4.11 53.01
CA ALA A 359 39.82 5.30 52.17
C ALA A 359 40.49 5.09 50.79
N ILE A 360 41.63 4.39 50.76
CA ILE A 360 42.34 4.06 49.50
C ILE A 360 41.50 3.09 48.67
N ALA A 361 40.98 2.03 49.28
CA ALA A 361 40.15 1.04 48.59
C ALA A 361 38.87 1.65 48.01
N LEU A 362 38.21 2.53 48.76
CA LEU A 362 37.00 3.24 48.31
C LEU A 362 37.31 4.26 47.21
N CYS A 363 38.42 4.99 47.32
CA CYS A 363 38.86 5.91 46.27
C CYS A 363 39.13 5.16 44.95
N ASN A 364 39.94 4.10 44.98
CA ASN A 364 40.25 3.29 43.79
C ASN A 364 38.98 2.68 43.18
N SER A 365 38.12 2.09 44.02
CA SER A 365 36.85 1.50 43.56
C SER A 365 35.93 2.54 42.90
N SER A 366 35.88 3.76 43.41
CA SER A 366 35.07 4.84 42.82
C SER A 366 35.62 5.31 41.48
N ILE A 367 36.94 5.47 41.36
CA ILE A 367 37.60 5.82 40.09
C ILE A 367 37.31 4.76 39.02
N GLU A 368 37.45 3.48 39.36
CA GLU A 368 37.28 2.37 38.42
C GLU A 368 35.82 2.15 37.99
N ASN A 369 34.86 2.29 38.91
CA ASN A 369 33.49 1.83 38.66
C ASN A 369 32.46 2.96 38.47
N VAL A 370 32.74 4.17 38.97
CA VAL A 370 31.72 5.24 39.09
C VAL A 370 32.13 6.48 38.33
N TRP A 371 33.40 6.88 38.40
CA TRP A 371 33.84 8.22 38.00
C TRP A 371 33.59 8.53 36.53
N GLU A 372 34.06 7.68 35.62
CA GLU A 372 33.85 7.83 34.18
C GLU A 372 32.35 7.84 33.83
N THR A 373 31.60 6.88 34.36
CA THR A 373 30.16 6.73 34.10
C THR A 373 29.36 7.94 34.59
N TYR A 374 29.71 8.50 35.74
CA TYR A 374 29.03 9.66 36.33
C TYR A 374 29.41 10.96 35.63
N VAL A 375 30.71 11.20 35.40
CA VAL A 375 31.22 12.47 34.83
C VAL A 375 30.95 12.54 33.33
N ASN A 376 31.25 11.47 32.60
CA ASN A 376 31.20 11.47 31.14
C ASN A 376 29.91 10.83 30.59
N GLY A 377 29.18 10.05 31.39
CA GLY A 377 27.97 9.34 30.96
C GLY A 377 28.27 8.03 30.24
N VAL A 378 27.22 7.30 29.86
CA VAL A 378 27.32 6.00 29.19
C VAL A 378 27.18 6.18 27.68
N GLU A 379 28.09 5.59 26.90
CA GLU A 379 27.99 5.61 25.44
C GLU A 379 26.75 4.88 24.95
N THR A 380 26.04 5.51 24.03
CA THR A 380 24.90 4.92 23.32
C THR A 380 24.82 5.54 21.92
N SER A 381 23.93 5.04 21.09
CA SER A 381 23.77 5.48 19.71
C SER A 381 22.30 5.55 19.32
N PHE A 382 21.96 6.56 18.52
CA PHE A 382 20.70 6.63 17.81
C PHE A 382 20.97 7.20 16.42
N ALA A 383 20.52 6.50 15.39
CA ALA A 383 20.54 6.98 14.02
C ALA A 383 19.41 6.35 13.20
N GLY A 384 18.88 7.08 12.23
CA GLY A 384 17.82 6.62 11.33
C GLY A 384 17.79 7.43 10.03
N ALA A 385 17.18 6.85 8.99
CA ALA A 385 16.85 7.55 7.75
C ALA A 385 15.34 7.80 7.74
N LEU A 386 14.92 9.05 7.85
CA LEU A 386 13.54 9.48 8.09
C LEU A 386 13.27 10.76 7.30
N ASP A 387 12.12 10.85 6.64
CA ASP A 387 11.68 12.09 5.98
C ASP A 387 11.16 13.06 7.04
N LEU A 388 12.03 13.94 7.53
CA LEU A 388 11.74 14.90 8.60
C LEU A 388 10.95 16.11 8.11
N ASN A 389 11.00 16.38 6.80
CA ASN A 389 10.48 17.61 6.23
C ASN A 389 9.21 17.39 5.37
N GLY A 390 8.84 16.13 5.12
CA GLY A 390 7.65 15.71 4.39
C GLY A 390 7.76 15.85 2.87
N ASP A 391 8.97 15.98 2.31
CA ASP A 391 9.18 16.15 0.86
C ASP A 391 9.33 14.82 0.09
N GLY A 392 9.23 13.69 0.79
CA GLY A 392 9.33 12.34 0.26
C GLY A 392 10.77 11.85 0.11
N ILE A 393 11.78 12.66 0.46
CA ILE A 393 13.19 12.28 0.50
C ILE A 393 13.61 12.15 1.96
N VAL A 394 14.22 11.02 2.30
CA VAL A 394 14.66 10.79 3.69
C VAL A 394 15.88 11.64 4.04
N GLU A 395 15.92 12.19 5.26
CA GLU A 395 17.11 12.73 5.89
C GLU A 395 17.83 11.68 6.74
N TYR A 396 19.14 11.86 6.92
CA TYR A 396 19.90 11.09 7.90
C TYR A 396 19.92 11.81 9.26
N VAL A 397 19.29 11.20 10.25
CA VAL A 397 19.10 11.75 11.61
C VAL A 397 19.93 10.95 12.60
N ARG A 398 20.64 11.63 13.49
CA ARG A 398 21.42 11.00 14.58
C ARG A 398 21.44 11.86 15.82
N ILE A 399 21.78 11.28 16.97
CA ILE A 399 22.05 12.04 18.20
C ILE A 399 23.54 12.05 18.48
N LEU A 400 24.07 13.23 18.77
CA LEU A 400 25.47 13.43 19.16
C LEU A 400 25.56 14.32 20.40
N GLY A 401 26.73 14.30 21.03
CA GLY A 401 27.09 15.23 22.10
C GLY A 401 27.39 14.57 23.44
N PRO A 402 27.95 15.35 24.39
CA PRO A 402 28.21 14.90 25.75
C PRO A 402 26.90 14.77 26.55
N LYS A 403 26.96 14.16 27.74
CA LYS A 403 25.78 13.87 28.56
C LYS A 403 24.89 15.09 28.84
N ASP A 404 25.50 16.27 28.95
CA ASP A 404 24.82 17.53 29.30
C ASP A 404 24.44 18.39 28.07
N ASN A 405 24.74 17.93 26.84
CA ASN A 405 24.37 18.66 25.60
C ASN A 405 24.11 17.69 24.43
N GLN A 406 23.32 16.66 24.69
CA GLN A 406 22.87 15.70 23.68
C GLN A 406 21.86 16.38 22.74
N ARG A 407 22.06 16.28 21.42
CA ARG A 407 21.19 16.92 20.41
C ARG A 407 21.00 16.07 19.17
N PHE A 408 19.88 16.27 18.49
CA PHE A 408 19.67 15.75 17.14
C PHE A 408 20.51 16.51 16.12
N PHE A 409 21.09 15.76 15.19
CA PHE A 409 21.80 16.26 14.03
C PHE A 409 21.17 15.67 12.78
N VAL A 410 20.78 16.54 11.86
CA VAL A 410 20.08 16.17 10.63
C VAL A 410 20.97 16.49 9.43
N THR A 411 21.10 15.53 8.53
CA THR A 411 21.82 15.66 7.27
C THR A 411 20.83 15.51 6.12
N ASP A 412 20.68 16.57 5.34
CA ASP A 412 19.86 16.57 4.12
C ASP A 412 20.52 15.67 3.06
N LEU A 413 19.79 14.64 2.61
CA LEU A 413 20.26 13.71 1.58
C LEU A 413 19.85 14.11 0.16
N LYS A 414 18.97 15.10 -0.01
CA LYS A 414 18.54 15.64 -1.31
C LYS A 414 19.71 16.19 -2.13
N ASN A 415 20.66 16.82 -1.43
CA ASN A 415 21.85 17.45 -2.01
C ASN A 415 23.13 16.65 -1.76
N ALA A 416 23.01 15.46 -1.16
CA ALA A 416 24.14 14.58 -0.94
C ALA A 416 24.58 13.98 -2.29
N GLY A 417 25.53 14.63 -2.97
CA GLY A 417 26.21 14.02 -4.11
C GLY A 417 26.78 12.64 -3.77
N ASN A 418 27.16 11.85 -4.79
CA ASN A 418 27.66 10.46 -4.63
C ASN A 418 28.51 10.27 -3.37
N VAL A 419 27.89 9.65 -2.37
CA VAL A 419 28.49 9.39 -1.06
C VAL A 419 29.53 8.29 -1.27
N SER A 420 30.82 8.65 -1.23
CA SER A 420 31.90 7.66 -1.14
C SER A 420 31.65 6.77 0.10
N PRO A 421 32.01 5.48 0.11
CA PRO A 421 31.78 4.55 1.23
C PRO A 421 32.27 5.00 2.62
N SER A 422 32.98 6.13 2.70
CA SER A 422 33.62 6.68 3.88
C SER A 422 33.20 8.12 4.23
N SER A 423 32.24 8.76 3.54
CA SER A 423 31.86 10.15 3.88
C SER A 423 30.43 10.51 3.49
N LEU A 424 29.47 10.35 4.41
CA LEU A 424 28.22 11.12 4.36
C LEU A 424 28.57 12.62 4.42
N PRO A 425 27.85 13.50 3.70
CA PRO A 425 28.14 14.93 3.67
C PRO A 425 28.31 15.50 5.08
N ALA A 426 29.39 16.28 5.30
CA ALA A 426 29.76 16.78 6.61
C ALA A 426 28.79 17.83 7.19
N THR A 427 27.86 18.35 6.39
CA THR A 427 26.89 19.36 6.83
C THR A 427 25.71 18.71 7.53
N SER A 428 25.88 18.45 8.82
CA SER A 428 24.78 18.10 9.71
C SER A 428 24.43 19.28 10.61
N THR A 429 23.16 19.65 10.66
CA THR A 429 22.67 20.78 11.46
C THR A 429 22.09 20.27 12.77
N ALA A 430 22.47 20.89 13.89
CA ALA A 430 21.85 20.60 15.17
C ALA A 430 20.43 21.18 15.20
N VAL A 431 19.43 20.37 15.57
CA VAL A 431 18.02 20.76 15.63
C VAL A 431 17.41 20.36 16.98
N GLY A 432 16.31 21.01 17.35
CA GLY A 432 15.59 20.75 18.59
C GLY A 432 16.32 21.13 19.87
N PRO A 433 15.73 20.79 21.03
CA PRO A 433 16.28 21.09 22.36
C PRO A 433 17.41 20.13 22.77
N VAL A 434 18.05 20.42 23.90
CA VAL A 434 18.92 19.44 24.59
C VAL A 434 18.04 18.31 25.14
N LEU A 435 18.46 17.07 24.94
CA LEU A 435 17.61 15.91 25.19
C LEU A 435 17.58 15.42 26.64
N ASN A 436 18.68 15.60 27.39
CA ASN A 436 18.85 15.07 28.76
C ASN A 436 18.51 13.57 28.88
N LEU A 437 18.78 12.77 27.82
CA LEU A 437 18.39 11.37 27.78
C LEU A 437 19.22 10.56 28.80
N THR A 438 18.53 9.74 29.57
CA THR A 438 19.17 8.79 30.50
C THR A 438 19.42 7.44 29.83
N THR A 439 20.16 6.55 30.46
CA THR A 439 20.37 5.16 29.99
C THR A 439 19.07 4.35 29.90
N GLN A 440 18.03 4.79 30.59
CA GLN A 440 16.68 4.19 30.56
C GLN A 440 15.75 4.88 29.56
N GLY A 441 16.14 6.04 29.02
CA GLY A 441 15.36 6.78 28.04
C GLY A 441 15.23 6.05 26.71
N ARG A 442 14.20 6.42 25.94
CA ARG A 442 13.88 5.83 24.63
C ARG A 442 13.40 6.92 23.67
N ILE A 443 13.62 6.68 22.38
CA ILE A 443 13.23 7.56 21.29
C ILE A 443 12.52 6.70 20.25
N PHE A 444 11.36 7.14 19.81
CA PHE A 444 10.56 6.42 18.84
C PHE A 444 10.20 7.33 17.67
N PRO A 445 10.62 7.00 16.44
CA PRO A 445 10.15 7.71 15.25
C PRO A 445 8.69 7.36 14.95
N GLY A 446 7.94 8.32 14.42
CA GLY A 446 6.56 8.16 13.96
C GLY A 446 6.00 9.47 13.43
N ASP A 447 4.88 9.45 12.73
CA ASP A 447 4.13 10.66 12.34
C ASP A 447 2.98 10.86 13.33
N PHE A 448 3.20 11.67 14.37
CA PHE A 448 2.22 11.78 15.47
C PHE A 448 1.15 12.83 15.16
N ASN A 449 1.40 13.79 14.26
CA ASN A 449 0.43 14.84 13.90
C ASN A 449 -0.37 14.51 12.62
N GLY A 450 0.10 13.55 11.82
CA GLY A 450 -0.50 13.13 10.55
C GLY A 450 -0.17 14.07 9.39
N ASP A 451 0.94 14.81 9.46
CA ASP A 451 1.36 15.75 8.41
C ASP A 451 2.23 15.10 7.32
N GLY A 452 2.57 13.83 7.47
CA GLY A 452 3.40 13.05 6.55
C GLY A 452 4.90 13.22 6.78
N ALA A 453 5.33 14.05 7.74
CA ALA A 453 6.70 14.18 8.17
C ALA A 453 6.98 13.32 9.42
N ALA A 454 8.25 12.94 9.61
CA ALA A 454 8.68 12.18 10.77
C ALA A 454 8.81 13.09 12.00
N ASP A 455 8.09 12.70 13.05
CA ASP A 455 8.22 13.21 14.42
C ASP A 455 8.97 12.20 15.30
N PHE A 456 9.21 12.58 16.56
CA PHE A 456 9.72 11.67 17.57
C PHE A 456 8.92 11.74 18.86
N LEU A 457 8.42 10.59 19.31
CA LEU A 457 8.03 10.41 20.70
C LEU A 457 9.29 10.17 21.54
N PHE A 458 9.39 10.94 22.61
CA PHE A 458 10.58 11.06 23.42
C PHE A 458 10.29 10.73 24.87
N PHE A 459 10.98 9.71 25.35
CA PHE A 459 10.92 9.24 26.72
C PHE A 459 12.27 9.51 27.40
N GLU A 460 12.33 10.54 28.24
CA GLU A 460 13.57 10.95 28.91
C GLU A 460 14.09 9.93 29.94
N LYS A 461 13.22 9.59 30.91
CA LYS A 461 13.46 8.67 32.02
C LYS A 461 12.16 8.31 32.73
N PRO A 462 12.08 7.17 33.44
CA PRO A 462 10.87 6.73 34.13
C PRO A 462 10.28 7.80 35.05
N GLY A 463 8.95 7.96 35.01
CA GLY A 463 8.22 8.92 35.85
C GLY A 463 8.17 10.35 35.32
N ASN A 464 8.93 10.68 34.26
CA ASN A 464 8.76 11.94 33.55
C ASN A 464 7.63 11.85 32.50
N PRO A 465 6.93 12.97 32.23
CA PRO A 465 5.97 13.03 31.13
C PRO A 465 6.69 12.80 29.80
N LEU A 466 6.01 12.11 28.88
CA LEU A 466 6.51 11.96 27.52
C LEU A 466 6.55 13.33 26.82
N ARG A 467 7.40 13.44 25.80
CA ARG A 467 7.42 14.59 24.89
C ARG A 467 7.25 14.13 23.46
N ILE A 468 6.67 14.95 22.61
CA ILE A 468 6.74 14.78 21.16
C ILE A 468 7.61 15.89 20.59
N LEU A 469 8.51 15.55 19.68
CA LEU A 469 9.34 16.49 18.93
C LEU A 469 8.84 16.51 17.49
N TRP A 470 8.35 17.66 17.05
CA TRP A 470 7.68 17.81 15.76
C TRP A 470 8.67 18.11 14.63
N GLY A 471 8.57 17.39 13.52
CA GLY A 471 9.34 17.65 12.30
C GLY A 471 9.06 19.05 11.72
N PRO A 472 9.98 19.63 10.92
CA PRO A 472 11.39 19.24 10.72
C PRO A 472 12.34 19.78 11.79
N ASN A 473 11.89 20.76 12.59
CA ASN A 473 12.78 21.51 13.51
C ASN A 473 12.94 20.84 14.89
N LEU A 474 12.18 19.78 15.16
CA LEU A 474 12.16 19.02 16.41
C LEU A 474 11.84 19.89 17.63
N ASN A 475 10.88 20.81 17.47
CA ASN A 475 10.32 21.56 18.58
C ASN A 475 9.57 20.61 19.51
N SER A 476 9.82 20.68 20.82
CA SER A 476 9.26 19.74 21.78
C SER A 476 7.99 20.24 22.45
N THR A 477 6.99 19.38 22.59
CA THR A 477 5.80 19.59 23.44
C THR A 477 5.67 18.45 24.44
N PHE A 478 5.17 18.74 25.64
CA PHE A 478 4.85 17.70 26.62
C PHE A 478 3.53 17.00 26.28
N VAL A 479 3.50 15.70 26.48
CA VAL A 479 2.29 14.88 26.44
C VAL A 479 1.61 15.00 27.80
N ASN A 480 0.35 15.41 27.81
CA ASN A 480 -0.39 15.60 29.05
C ASN A 480 -1.00 14.28 29.53
N GLY A 481 -0.67 13.90 30.77
CA GLY A 481 -1.30 12.75 31.44
C GLY A 481 -0.71 11.38 31.07
N VAL A 482 0.36 11.33 30.27
CA VAL A 482 1.05 10.09 29.91
C VAL A 482 2.53 10.17 30.29
N ASN A 483 2.94 9.30 31.21
CA ASN A 483 4.32 9.19 31.67
C ASN A 483 4.97 7.93 31.12
N GLY A 484 6.25 8.02 30.77
CA GLY A 484 7.01 6.84 30.44
C GLY A 484 7.28 5.99 31.69
N VAL A 485 7.15 4.68 31.53
CA VAL A 485 7.33 3.66 32.57
C VAL A 485 8.28 2.61 32.02
N VAL A 486 9.27 2.26 32.81
CA VAL A 486 10.13 1.10 32.59
C VAL A 486 9.87 0.15 33.75
N SER A 487 9.37 -1.06 33.47
CA SER A 487 9.13 -2.03 34.54
C SER A 487 10.45 -2.48 35.19
N THR A 488 10.41 -2.60 36.51
CA THR A 488 11.55 -2.83 37.41
C THR A 488 11.85 -4.31 37.67
N THR A 489 11.04 -5.22 37.12
CA THR A 489 11.38 -6.65 37.13
C THR A 489 12.65 -6.87 36.30
N ALA A 490 13.45 -7.90 36.62
CA ALA A 490 14.72 -8.21 35.94
C ALA A 490 14.60 -8.46 34.42
N ASP A 491 13.38 -8.40 33.91
CA ASP A 491 12.99 -8.61 32.55
C ASP A 491 13.06 -7.31 31.73
N ARG A 492 14.03 -7.27 30.80
CA ARG A 492 14.38 -6.12 29.97
C ARG A 492 13.71 -6.13 28.58
N ARG A 493 12.65 -6.93 28.37
CA ARG A 493 11.94 -7.06 27.08
C ARG A 493 11.39 -5.72 26.55
N GLY A 494 11.29 -5.60 25.21
CA GLY A 494 10.79 -4.42 24.50
C GLY A 494 9.31 -4.19 24.79
N ARG A 495 9.01 -3.05 25.42
CA ARG A 495 7.70 -2.74 26.04
C ARG A 495 7.08 -1.46 25.52
N HIS A 496 7.64 -0.87 24.48
CA HIS A 496 7.18 0.37 23.91
C HIS A 496 7.17 0.21 22.40
N PHE A 497 6.03 0.50 21.79
CA PHE A 497 5.85 0.39 20.35
C PHE A 497 5.20 1.66 19.83
N VAL A 498 5.43 1.91 18.55
CA VAL A 498 4.76 2.95 17.80
C VAL A 498 4.15 2.28 16.57
N ALA A 499 2.86 2.48 16.38
CA ALA A 499 2.09 1.86 15.31
C ALA A 499 0.75 2.60 15.17
N ASP A 500 0.18 2.67 13.97
CA ASP A 500 -1.15 3.26 13.74
C ASP A 500 -2.26 2.24 14.03
N LEU A 501 -2.72 2.15 15.28
CA LEU A 501 -3.62 1.08 15.72
C LEU A 501 -5.10 1.32 15.39
N ASN A 502 -5.47 2.53 15.00
CA ASN A 502 -6.83 2.87 14.60
C ASN A 502 -6.96 3.12 13.08
N GLY A 503 -5.85 3.12 12.34
CA GLY A 503 -5.80 3.32 10.89
C GLY A 503 -6.11 4.76 10.48
N ASP A 504 -5.89 5.73 11.37
CA ASP A 504 -6.20 7.15 11.11
C ASP A 504 -5.06 7.90 10.40
N GLY A 505 -3.97 7.20 10.09
CA GLY A 505 -2.78 7.75 9.44
C GLY A 505 -1.78 8.37 10.41
N ARG A 506 -2.03 8.28 11.73
CA ARG A 506 -1.12 8.78 12.76
C ARG A 506 -0.49 7.64 13.53
N SER A 507 0.70 7.90 14.03
CA SER A 507 1.43 6.99 14.89
C SER A 507 0.85 7.03 16.31
N ASP A 508 0.33 5.90 16.78
CA ASP A 508 -0.09 5.72 18.17
C ASP A 508 1.06 5.19 19.02
N PHE A 509 0.91 5.32 20.33
CA PHE A 509 1.89 4.83 21.30
C PHE A 509 1.34 3.66 22.10
N ILE A 510 2.14 2.60 22.20
CA ILE A 510 1.81 1.41 22.97
C ILE A 510 2.87 1.22 24.03
N GLN A 511 2.44 0.95 25.25
CA GLN A 511 3.34 0.75 26.38
C GLN A 511 2.89 -0.41 27.25
N ALA A 512 3.81 -1.32 27.56
CA ALA A 512 3.53 -2.40 28.50
C ALA A 512 3.60 -1.93 29.96
N ASP A 513 2.65 -2.39 30.77
CA ASP A 513 2.61 -2.18 32.21
C ASP A 513 3.45 -3.22 32.98
N ALA A 514 3.39 -3.15 34.32
CA ALA A 514 4.11 -4.08 35.19
C ALA A 514 3.61 -5.53 35.12
N ALA A 515 2.36 -5.75 34.70
CA ALA A 515 1.73 -7.05 34.51
C ALA A 515 1.84 -7.54 33.04
N LEU A 516 2.60 -6.84 32.19
CA LEU A 516 2.78 -7.11 30.76
C LEU A 516 1.52 -6.90 29.90
N GLY A 517 0.51 -6.18 30.41
CA GLY A 517 -0.60 -5.67 29.59
C GLY A 517 -0.13 -4.48 28.75
N LEU A 518 -0.57 -4.38 27.49
CA LEU A 518 -0.22 -3.25 26.62
C LEU A 518 -1.28 -2.15 26.72
N ASP A 519 -0.91 -1.04 27.36
CA ASP A 519 -1.68 0.19 27.32
C ASP A 519 -1.50 0.88 25.97
N VAL A 520 -2.62 1.15 25.30
CA VAL A 520 -2.69 1.82 24.00
C VAL A 520 -3.11 3.27 24.20
N PHE A 521 -2.31 4.18 23.65
CA PHE A 521 -2.57 5.61 23.65
C PHE A 521 -2.64 6.11 22.21
N LEU A 522 -3.84 6.55 21.80
CA LEU A 522 -4.09 7.05 20.46
C LEU A 522 -3.60 8.49 20.30
N SER A 523 -3.05 8.82 19.14
CA SER A 523 -2.65 10.19 18.84
C SER A 523 -3.84 11.06 18.42
N THR A 524 -3.98 12.22 19.04
CA THR A 524 -4.97 13.23 18.64
C THR A 524 -4.41 14.26 17.66
N GLY A 525 -3.17 14.07 17.21
CA GLY A 525 -2.43 15.01 16.37
C GLY A 525 -1.71 16.13 17.14
N SER A 526 -1.86 16.16 18.46
CA SER A 526 -1.24 17.15 19.35
C SER A 526 -0.94 16.63 20.75
N ASN A 527 -1.55 15.49 21.13
CA ASN A 527 -1.35 14.81 22.39
C ASN A 527 -1.61 13.30 22.20
N LEU A 528 -1.33 12.51 23.24
CA LEU A 528 -1.71 11.10 23.31
C LEU A 528 -2.84 10.92 24.34
N VAL A 529 -3.83 10.10 24.00
CA VAL A 529 -4.99 9.82 24.88
C VAL A 529 -5.11 8.32 25.07
N TYR A 530 -5.21 7.88 26.33
CA TYR A 530 -5.45 6.47 26.64
C TYR A 530 -6.74 5.99 25.98
N SER A 531 -6.65 4.87 25.28
CA SER A 531 -7.79 4.22 24.63
C SER A 531 -8.17 2.94 25.39
N GLN A 532 -7.24 1.98 25.47
CA GLN A 532 -7.54 0.65 26.00
C GLN A 532 -6.28 -0.06 26.48
N LYS A 533 -6.49 -1.18 27.20
CA LYS A 533 -5.43 -2.11 27.60
C LYS A 533 -5.65 -3.45 26.90
N LEU A 534 -4.61 -3.96 26.27
CA LEU A 534 -4.58 -5.27 25.64
C LEU A 534 -3.94 -6.26 26.62
N ILE A 535 -4.67 -7.32 26.93
CA ILE A 535 -4.21 -8.35 27.88
C ILE A 535 -3.85 -9.59 27.08
N PHE A 536 -2.66 -10.12 27.35
CA PHE A 536 -2.18 -11.37 26.77
C PHE A 536 -1.87 -12.34 27.90
N ASP A 537 -2.31 -13.59 27.76
CA ASP A 537 -2.01 -14.66 28.73
C ASP A 537 -0.51 -14.98 28.78
N ASP A 538 0.19 -14.76 27.66
CA ASP A 538 1.63 -14.79 27.56
C ASP A 538 2.11 -13.79 26.51
N PHE A 539 3.14 -13.01 26.86
CA PHE A 539 3.74 -12.03 25.98
C PHE A 539 4.75 -12.68 25.02
N GLY A 540 5.24 -13.89 25.28
CA GLY A 540 6.32 -14.54 24.53
C GLY A 540 7.70 -14.09 25.02
N LEU A 541 8.71 -14.92 24.82
CA LEU A 541 10.06 -14.72 25.39
C LEU A 541 10.98 -13.90 24.49
N GLU A 542 10.79 -13.97 23.17
CA GLU A 542 11.64 -13.31 22.17
C GLU A 542 10.79 -12.71 21.05
N PHE A 543 11.19 -11.55 20.53
CA PHE A 543 10.61 -10.85 19.38
C PHE A 543 9.13 -10.43 19.48
N HIS A 544 8.90 -9.12 19.39
CA HIS A 544 7.58 -8.50 19.33
C HIS A 544 7.56 -7.45 18.24
N LEU A 545 6.53 -7.44 17.41
CA LEU A 545 6.37 -6.46 16.34
C LEU A 545 4.89 -6.15 16.13
N PHE A 546 4.59 -4.87 15.94
CA PHE A 546 3.36 -4.44 15.32
C PHE A 546 3.61 -4.28 13.82
N ALA A 547 2.96 -5.11 13.01
CA ALA A 547 3.04 -4.98 11.56
C ALA A 547 1.73 -5.45 10.92
N ASP A 548 1.30 -4.70 9.91
CA ASP A 548 0.09 -4.99 9.17
C ASP A 548 0.33 -6.20 8.24
N MET A 549 0.06 -7.42 8.73
CA MET A 549 0.32 -8.65 7.99
C MET A 549 -0.82 -9.03 7.06
N ASP A 550 -2.05 -8.57 7.31
CA ASP A 550 -3.18 -8.77 6.41
C ASP A 550 -3.50 -7.59 5.50
N ARG A 551 -2.71 -6.50 5.59
CA ARG A 551 -2.83 -5.29 4.78
C ARG A 551 -4.15 -4.54 5.03
N ASN A 552 -4.59 -4.54 6.28
CA ASN A 552 -5.81 -3.88 6.73
C ASN A 552 -5.60 -2.42 7.18
N GLY A 553 -4.39 -1.88 7.06
CA GLY A 553 -4.05 -0.53 7.50
C GLY A 553 -3.87 -0.39 9.01
N VAL A 554 -4.12 -1.47 9.78
CA VAL A 554 -3.98 -1.57 11.23
C VAL A 554 -2.98 -2.68 11.56
N PRO A 555 -1.87 -2.38 12.25
CA PRO A 555 -0.83 -3.36 12.48
C PRO A 555 -1.29 -4.47 13.42
N ASP A 556 -1.05 -5.72 13.00
CA ASP A 556 -1.22 -6.89 13.85
C ASP A 556 -0.09 -6.98 14.88
N PHE A 557 -0.40 -7.51 16.07
CA PHE A 557 0.64 -7.86 17.03
C PHE A 557 1.18 -9.26 16.72
N ILE A 558 2.49 -9.32 16.51
CA ILE A 558 3.24 -10.52 16.17
C ILE A 558 4.19 -10.81 17.33
N ARG A 559 4.15 -12.05 17.81
CA ARG A 559 5.12 -12.56 18.78
C ARG A 559 5.69 -13.90 18.33
N LEU A 560 6.91 -14.18 18.78
CA LEU A 560 7.46 -15.54 18.76
C LEU A 560 7.32 -16.14 20.16
N ASP A 561 6.75 -17.35 20.21
CA ASP A 561 6.62 -18.12 21.44
C ASP A 561 7.29 -19.49 21.26
N GLY A 562 7.84 -20.04 22.35
CA GLY A 562 8.26 -21.43 22.43
C GLY A 562 9.64 -21.67 23.07
N PRO A 563 9.86 -22.86 23.66
CA PRO A 563 11.14 -23.23 24.23
C PRO A 563 12.20 -23.39 23.13
N ALA A 564 13.48 -23.17 23.47
CA ALA A 564 14.60 -23.31 22.53
C ALA A 564 14.47 -24.57 21.64
N GLY A 565 14.17 -24.39 20.35
CA GLY A 565 14.02 -25.46 19.37
C GLY A 565 12.62 -25.68 18.78
N PHE A 566 11.56 -25.08 19.34
CA PHE A 566 10.21 -25.06 18.74
C PHE A 566 9.65 -23.64 18.82
N GLU A 567 9.55 -22.94 17.69
CA GLU A 567 8.97 -21.59 17.62
C GLU A 567 7.53 -21.67 17.06
N THR A 568 6.56 -21.23 17.84
CA THR A 568 5.17 -20.98 17.45
C THR A 568 4.99 -19.49 17.17
N PHE A 569 4.40 -19.17 16.02
CA PHE A 569 4.04 -17.81 15.64
C PHE A 569 2.59 -17.54 16.04
N ASP A 570 2.39 -16.56 16.91
CA ASP A 570 1.03 -16.13 17.25
C ASP A 570 0.76 -14.76 16.67
N ARG A 571 -0.39 -14.64 16.01
CA ARG A 571 -0.91 -13.40 15.43
C ARG A 571 -2.13 -12.97 16.22
N PHE A 572 -2.14 -11.72 16.65
CA PHE A 572 -3.31 -11.07 17.21
C PHE A 572 -3.74 -9.96 16.27
N SER A 573 -4.94 -10.10 15.72
CA SER A 573 -5.52 -9.12 14.80
C SER A 573 -6.46 -8.18 15.52
N PHE A 574 -6.35 -6.90 15.21
CA PHE A 574 -7.20 -5.85 15.75
C PHE A 574 -8.40 -5.63 14.81
N ALA A 575 -9.60 -5.63 15.38
CA ALA A 575 -10.83 -5.25 14.69
C ALA A 575 -11.68 -4.37 15.63
N GLY A 576 -11.54 -3.05 15.52
CA GLY A 576 -12.17 -2.11 16.46
C GLY A 576 -11.63 -2.29 17.89
N GLU A 577 -12.52 -2.37 18.89
CA GLU A 577 -12.18 -2.58 20.32
C GLU A 577 -11.92 -4.07 20.68
N SER A 578 -11.85 -4.98 19.71
CA SER A 578 -11.77 -6.43 19.97
C SER A 578 -10.52 -7.10 19.40
N LEU A 579 -9.87 -7.92 20.24
CA LEU A 579 -8.70 -8.75 19.93
C LEU A 579 -9.14 -10.14 19.46
N PHE A 580 -8.57 -10.62 18.36
CA PHE A 580 -8.73 -12.01 17.92
C PHE A 580 -7.37 -12.71 17.84
N GLU A 581 -7.19 -13.81 18.61
CA GLU A 581 -5.99 -14.65 18.59
C GLU A 581 -6.07 -15.72 17.48
N ARG A 582 -4.99 -15.86 16.70
CA ARG A 582 -4.78 -17.01 15.81
C ARG A 582 -3.36 -17.55 15.96
N ARG A 583 -3.25 -18.82 16.36
CA ARG A 583 -1.98 -19.53 16.50
C ARG A 583 -1.56 -20.20 15.19
N PHE A 584 -0.29 -20.04 14.81
CA PHE A 584 0.32 -20.69 13.65
C PHE A 584 1.59 -21.43 14.08
N ALA A 585 1.61 -22.76 13.97
CA ALA A 585 2.78 -23.55 14.30
C ALA A 585 3.74 -23.64 13.09
N VAL A 586 4.99 -23.19 13.26
CA VAL A 586 6.04 -23.34 12.23
C VAL A 586 7.10 -24.31 12.74
N ARG A 587 7.18 -25.50 12.14
CA ARG A 587 8.19 -26.50 12.53
C ARG A 587 9.51 -26.19 11.83
N ARG A 588 10.55 -25.83 12.59
CA ARG A 588 11.93 -25.72 12.07
C ARG A 588 12.36 -27.09 11.55
N ARG A 589 12.57 -27.25 10.24
CA ARG A 589 13.37 -28.38 9.73
C ARG A 589 14.83 -28.07 10.06
N HIS A 590 15.37 -28.72 11.10
CA HIS A 590 16.82 -28.81 11.24
C HIS A 590 17.38 -29.47 9.97
N ARG A 591 18.13 -28.69 9.17
CA ARG A 591 19.20 -29.28 8.36
C ARG A 591 20.36 -29.49 9.32
N SER A 592 20.64 -30.75 9.65
CA SER A 592 21.93 -31.16 10.17
C SER A 592 23.00 -30.71 9.16
N PHE A 593 23.97 -29.93 9.64
CA PHE A 593 25.24 -29.74 8.94
C PHE A 593 26.12 -30.97 9.12
#